data_AF-A0A920VTG9-F1
#
_entry.id   AF-A0A920VTG9-F1
#
_cell.length_a   1.000
_cell.length_b   1.000
_cell.length_c   1.000
_cell.angle_alpha   90.00
_cell.angle_beta   90.00
_cell.angle_gamma   90.00
#
_symmetry.space_group_name_H-M   'P 1'
#
loop_
_entity.id
_entity.type
_entity.pdbx_description
1 polymer ?
#
loop_
_entity_poly.entity_id
_entity_poly.type
_entity_poly.pdbx_seq_one_letter_code
_entity_poly.pdbx_strand_id
1 'polypeptide(L)'
;MANFLLLNGPNLNLLGEREPELYGKTSLDQVVENLSNISDKSGHELSDFQSNAEHELVDLIHKAKDNNVKCIIFNPGAFTHSSIALRDALAGTKYLL
;
A
#
# COMPACT_ATOMS: atom_id res chain seq x y z
N MET A 1 -2.11 -0.54 -20.47
CA MET A 1 -1.72 0.23 -19.27
C MET A 1 -2.55 -0.30 -18.11
N ALA A 2 -1.90 -0.82 -17.06
CA ALA A 2 -2.57 -1.26 -15.84
C ALA A 2 -2.40 -0.19 -14.76
N ASN A 3 -3.40 -0.03 -13.89
CA ASN A 3 -3.31 0.85 -12.73
C ASN A 3 -3.05 0.00 -11.48
N PHE A 4 -1.96 0.26 -10.77
CA PHE A 4 -1.60 -0.40 -9.53
C PHE A 4 -1.79 0.55 -8.34
N LEU A 5 -2.13 -0.03 -7.19
CA LEU A 5 -2.28 0.71 -5.94
C LEU A 5 -1.31 0.14 -4.90
N LEU A 6 -0.39 0.97 -4.43
CA LEU A 6 0.47 0.68 -3.29
C LEU A 6 -0.16 1.20 -2.00
N LEU A 7 -0.49 0.30 -1.08
CA LEU A 7 -1.01 0.64 0.24
C LEU A 7 0.03 0.37 1.32
N ASN A 8 0.13 1.29 2.27
CA ASN A 8 0.98 1.16 3.45
C ASN A 8 0.19 1.46 4.71
N GLY A 9 0.22 0.52 5.65
CA GLY A 9 -0.47 0.61 6.94
C GLY A 9 0.27 1.46 7.98
N PRO A 10 -0.09 1.29 9.26
CA PRO A 10 0.38 2.15 10.33
C PRO A 10 1.89 2.11 10.54
N ASN A 11 2.43 3.27 10.91
CA ASN A 11 3.83 3.57 11.22
C ASN A 11 4.81 3.48 10.05
N LEU A 12 4.39 3.06 8.84
CA LEU A 12 5.30 2.97 7.69
C LEU A 12 5.73 4.35 7.17
N ASN A 13 5.01 5.42 7.50
CA ASN A 13 5.47 6.80 7.28
C ASN A 13 6.74 7.15 8.08
N LEU A 14 7.13 6.33 9.06
CA LEU A 14 8.33 6.53 9.89
C LEU A 14 9.54 5.70 9.40
N LEU A 15 9.43 5.05 8.22
CA LEU A 15 10.56 4.36 7.60
C LEU A 15 11.73 5.32 7.35
N GLY A 16 12.94 4.86 7.60
CA GLY A 16 14.17 5.66 7.49
C GLY A 16 14.47 6.56 8.69
N GLU A 17 13.50 6.78 9.59
CA GLU A 17 13.68 7.63 10.79
C GLU A 17 13.85 6.82 12.08
N ARG A 18 13.25 5.63 12.17
CA ARG A 18 13.37 4.74 13.35
C ARG A 18 14.47 3.71 13.17
N GLU A 19 15.38 3.65 14.15
CA GLU A 19 16.41 2.60 14.29
C GLU A 19 17.10 2.23 12.95
N PRO A 20 17.85 3.16 12.33
CA PRO A 20 18.39 2.98 10.97
C PRO A 20 19.32 1.77 10.82
N GLU A 21 19.88 1.30 11.94
CA GLU A 21 20.74 0.12 12.03
C GLU A 21 19.96 -1.20 11.87
N LEU A 22 18.64 -1.19 12.13
CA LEU A 22 17.75 -2.36 12.03
C LEU A 22 16.88 -2.35 10.77
N TYR A 23 16.34 -1.20 10.36
CA TYR A 23 15.35 -1.09 9.28
C TYR A 23 15.91 -0.52 7.96
N GLY A 24 17.19 -0.14 7.95
CA GLY A 24 17.81 0.57 6.84
C GLY A 24 17.46 2.05 6.82
N LYS A 25 18.07 2.79 5.89
CA LYS A 25 17.91 4.25 5.75
C LYS A 25 16.86 4.64 4.69
N THR A 26 16.20 3.65 4.09
CA THR A 26 15.26 3.90 3.00
C THR A 26 13.95 4.42 3.56
N SER A 27 13.57 5.64 3.17
CA SER A 27 12.28 6.21 3.54
C SER A 27 11.14 5.62 2.72
N LEU A 28 9.90 5.79 3.18
CA LEU A 28 8.73 5.40 2.40
C LEU A 28 8.68 6.12 1.05
N ASP A 29 9.01 7.42 1.03
CA ASP A 29 9.05 8.21 -0.21
C ASP A 29 10.04 7.63 -1.24
N GLN A 30 11.21 7.16 -0.79
CA GLN A 30 12.18 6.51 -1.67
C GLN A 30 11.67 5.18 -2.22
N VAL A 31 10.89 4.43 -1.43
CA VAL A 31 10.22 3.20 -1.90
C VAL A 31 9.19 3.55 -2.97
N VAL A 32 8.34 4.55 -2.73
CA VAL A 32 7.32 5.03 -3.66
C VAL A 32 7.94 5.53 -4.96
N GLU A 33 9.00 6.33 -4.87
CA GLU A 33 9.72 6.85 -6.05
C GLU A 33 10.31 5.71 -6.89
N ASN A 34 10.93 4.72 -6.25
CA ASN A 34 11.49 3.58 -6.96
C ASN A 34 10.41 2.75 -7.66
N LEU A 35 9.31 2.43 -6.96
CA LEU A 35 8.21 1.66 -7.53
C LEU A 35 7.49 2.41 -8.65
N SER A 36 7.32 3.73 -8.53
CA SER A 36 6.75 4.58 -9.58
C SER A 36 7.61 4.55 -10.84
N ASN A 37 8.93 4.71 -10.68
CA ASN A 37 9.89 4.60 -11.78
C ASN A 37 9.86 3.22 -12.48
N ILE A 38 9.69 2.13 -11.71
CA ILE A 38 9.57 0.77 -12.26
C ILE A 38 8.25 0.61 -13.04
N SER A 39 7.16 1.12 -12.49
CA SER A 39 5.83 1.08 -13.12
C SER A 39 5.83 1.85 -14.45
N ASP A 40 6.35 3.06 -14.45
CA ASP A 40 6.42 3.93 -15.63
C ASP A 40 7.25 3.30 -16.74
N LYS A 41 8.44 2.78 -16.41
CA LYS A 41 9.30 2.05 -17.36
C LYS A 41 8.64 0.81 -17.94
N SER A 42 7.65 0.26 -17.24
CA SER A 42 6.88 -0.91 -17.69
C SER A 42 5.57 -0.53 -18.41
N GLY A 43 5.29 0.77 -18.60
CA GLY A 43 4.07 1.26 -19.24
C GLY A 43 2.81 1.06 -18.39
N HIS A 44 2.93 1.20 -17.08
CA HIS A 44 1.87 1.05 -16.08
C HIS A 44 1.83 2.27 -15.15
N GLU A 45 0.69 2.52 -14.54
CA GLU A 45 0.52 3.60 -13.56
C GLU A 45 0.56 3.03 -12.14
N LEU A 46 1.14 3.78 -11.21
CA LEU A 46 1.16 3.47 -9.78
C LEU A 46 0.58 4.66 -9.01
N SER A 47 -0.46 4.39 -8.22
CA SER A 47 -0.91 5.28 -7.15
C SER A 47 -0.45 4.72 -5.82
N ASP A 48 -0.11 5.58 -4.86
CA ASP A 48 0.26 5.17 -3.51
C ASP A 48 -0.59 5.86 -2.43
N PHE A 49 -0.73 5.20 -1.29
CA PHE A 49 -1.38 5.76 -0.11
C PHE A 49 -0.85 5.11 1.17
N GLN A 50 -0.61 5.92 2.20
CA GLN A 50 -0.26 5.47 3.53
C GLN A 50 -1.27 6.01 4.54
N SER A 51 -1.70 5.17 5.48
CA SER A 51 -2.48 5.64 6.62
C SER A 51 -2.25 4.82 7.89
N ASN A 52 -2.35 5.52 9.03
CA ASN A 52 -2.40 4.93 10.36
C ASN A 52 -3.82 4.53 10.77
N ALA A 53 -4.83 4.99 10.04
CA ALA A 53 -6.24 4.77 10.34
C ALA A 53 -6.78 3.60 9.50
N GLU A 54 -7.27 2.56 10.19
CA GLU A 54 -7.78 1.35 9.53
C GLU A 54 -8.93 1.65 8.56
N HIS A 55 -9.85 2.55 8.94
CA HIS A 55 -11.02 2.89 8.12
C HIS A 55 -10.64 3.55 6.78
N GLU A 56 -9.59 4.38 6.74
CA GLU A 56 -9.15 5.02 5.49
C GLU A 56 -8.62 3.99 4.50
N LEU A 57 -7.89 2.98 4.99
CA LEU A 57 -7.38 1.87 4.17
C LEU A 57 -8.53 1.00 3.66
N VAL A 58 -9.53 0.70 4.51
CA VAL A 58 -10.75 -0.04 4.10
C VAL A 58 -11.51 0.72 3.01
N ASP A 59 -11.73 2.02 3.19
CA ASP A 59 -12.43 2.86 2.21
C ASP A 59 -11.69 2.90 0.87
N LEU A 60 -10.37 2.94 0.90
CA LEU A 60 -9.56 2.95 -0.32
C LEU A 60 -9.58 1.59 -1.04
N ILE A 61 -9.59 0.47 -0.30
CA ILE A 61 -9.79 -0.88 -0.86
C ILE A 61 -11.14 -0.97 -1.57
N HIS A 62 -12.22 -0.45 -0.97
CA HIS A 62 -13.54 -0.43 -1.61
C HIS A 62 -13.55 0.38 -2.91
N LYS A 63 -12.92 1.57 -2.91
CA LYS A 63 -12.85 2.46 -4.08
C LYS A 63 -11.93 1.94 -5.19
N ALA A 64 -10.99 1.04 -4.89
CA ALA A 64 -10.02 0.52 -5.86
C ALA A 64 -10.71 -0.07 -7.11
N LYS A 65 -11.86 -0.73 -6.93
CA LYS A 65 -12.65 -1.28 -8.04
C LYS A 65 -13.18 -0.20 -8.98
N ASP A 66 -13.72 0.88 -8.42
CA ASP A 66 -14.27 2.01 -9.19
C ASP A 66 -13.15 2.77 -9.93
N ASN A 67 -11.94 2.76 -9.37
CA ASN A 67 -10.75 3.38 -9.94
C ASN A 67 -9.99 2.48 -10.93
N ASN A 68 -10.59 1.36 -11.38
CA ASN A 68 -9.98 0.39 -12.31
C ASN A 68 -8.60 -0.15 -11.85
N VAL A 69 -8.37 -0.24 -10.53
CA VAL A 69 -7.14 -0.80 -9.99
C VAL A 69 -7.06 -2.28 -10.33
N LYS A 70 -5.97 -2.67 -11.01
CA LYS A 70 -5.71 -4.06 -11.43
C LYS A 70 -5.09 -4.91 -10.33
N CYS A 71 -4.26 -4.31 -9.48
CA CYS A 71 -3.59 -5.00 -8.39
C CYS A 71 -3.35 -4.04 -7.22
N ILE A 72 -3.52 -4.54 -6.01
CA ILE A 72 -3.14 -3.86 -4.77
C ILE A 72 -1.88 -4.52 -4.23
N ILE A 73 -0.82 -3.75 -4.05
CA ILE A 73 0.39 -4.13 -3.32
C ILE A 73 0.25 -3.54 -1.92
N PHE A 74 0.15 -4.37 -0.89
CA PHE A 74 -0.17 -3.88 0.46
C PHE A 74 0.81 -4.39 1.50
N ASN A 75 1.42 -3.46 2.24
CA ASN A 75 2.04 -3.74 3.53
C ASN A 75 1.15 -3.17 4.66
N PRO A 76 0.31 -3.98 5.34
CA PRO A 76 -0.56 -3.49 6.41
C PRO A 76 0.18 -3.12 7.71
N GLY A 77 1.50 -3.30 7.79
CA GLY A 77 2.25 -3.10 9.03
C GLY A 77 1.67 -3.91 10.18
N ALA A 78 1.47 -3.28 11.34
CA ALA A 78 0.92 -3.93 12.52
C ALA A 78 -0.50 -4.51 12.30
N PHE A 79 -1.28 -3.96 11.37
CA PHE A 79 -2.62 -4.48 11.07
C PHE A 79 -2.61 -5.87 10.44
N THR A 80 -1.47 -6.34 9.93
CA THR A 80 -1.30 -7.74 9.48
C THR A 80 -1.69 -8.74 10.56
N HIS A 81 -1.55 -8.37 11.83
CA HIS A 81 -1.77 -9.27 12.97
C HIS A 81 -3.11 -9.08 13.67
N SER A 82 -3.87 -8.03 13.36
CA SER A 82 -5.05 -7.64 14.13
C SER A 82 -6.27 -7.29 13.29
N SER A 83 -6.10 -6.85 12.03
CA SER A 83 -7.21 -6.32 11.25
C SER A 83 -7.95 -7.41 10.49
N ILE A 84 -9.05 -7.86 11.08
CA ILE A 84 -10.05 -8.67 10.37
C ILE A 84 -10.78 -7.81 9.32
N ALA A 85 -10.98 -6.51 9.59
CA ALA A 85 -11.68 -5.61 8.68
C ALA A 85 -10.95 -5.44 7.34
N LEU A 86 -9.62 -5.27 7.34
CA LEU A 86 -8.84 -5.17 6.10
C LEU A 86 -8.81 -6.49 5.34
N ARG A 87 -8.71 -7.62 6.05
CA ARG A 87 -8.82 -8.95 5.43
C ARG A 87 -10.15 -9.10 4.70
N ASP A 88 -11.25 -8.77 5.37
CA ASP A 88 -12.60 -8.91 4.81
C ASP A 88 -12.85 -7.90 3.69
N ALA A 89 -12.30 -6.68 3.77
CA ALA A 89 -12.35 -5.70 2.69
C ALA A 89 -11.68 -6.26 1.42
N LEU A 90 -10.44 -6.76 1.53
CA LEU A 90 -9.71 -7.35 0.39
C LEU A 90 -10.46 -8.56 -0.21
N ALA A 91 -11.02 -9.42 0.65
CA ALA A 91 -11.80 -10.58 0.22
C ALA A 91 -13.10 -10.15 -0.50
N GLY A 92 -13.84 -9.20 0.08
CA GLY A 92 -15.10 -8.68 -0.46
C GLY A 92 -14.92 -7.98 -1.81
N THR A 93 -13.79 -7.31 -2.03
CA THR A 93 -13.44 -6.66 -3.29
C THR A 93 -12.72 -7.57 -4.30
N LYS A 94 -12.42 -8.82 -3.92
CA LYS A 94 -11.68 -9.81 -4.74
C LYS A 94 -10.25 -9.38 -5.09
N TYR A 95 -9.59 -8.67 -4.18
CA TYR A 95 -8.15 -8.39 -4.23
C TYR A 95 -7.32 -9.33 -3.36
N LEU A 96 -7.98 -10.20 -2.59
CA LEU A 96 -7.32 -11.34 -1.95
C LEU A 96 -6.98 -12.37 -3.03
N LEU A 97 -5.67 -12.56 -3.29
CA LEU A 97 -5.14 -13.59 -4.18
C LEU A 97 -5.36 -14.99 -3.61
#